data_AF-A0A2N0VII1-F1
#
_entry.id   AF-A0A2N0VII1-F1
#
_cell.length_a   1.000
_cell.length_b   1.000
_cell.length_c   1.000
_cell.angle_alpha   90.00
_cell.angle_beta   90.00
_cell.angle_gamma   90.00
#
_symmetry.space_group_name_H-M   'P 1'
#
loop_
_entity.id
_entity.type
_entity.pdbx_description
1 polymer ?
#
loop_
_entity_poly.entity_id
_entity_poly.type
_entity_poly.pdbx_seq_one_letter_code
_entity_poly.pdbx_strand_id
1 'polypeptide(L)'
;MRDHIKLLYGGIIAVIIAFSLAFLFQNLWIGYTAAFVTAIIWLVIIDQKIVSKSKHRAAKPIFRFFVVLLLITQILASVRFYMRSDFQRENLRTIRTTIVESISQIEMEKALQQTLRHYYQETDYSETTLEESFRTLFSDRLNEDGTFDPEIPDQDREMPVTYQIASPDSIILEVSAVFTPGYDADFLNISGNRGMYEAQAILTKDGVVYERQN
;
A
#
# COMPACT_ATOMS: atom_id res chain seq x y z
N MET A 1 -20.20 20.50 -43.33
CA MET A 1 -18.92 20.13 -42.69
C MET A 1 -18.64 20.89 -41.40
N ARG A 2 -18.70 22.23 -41.40
CA ARG A 2 -18.35 23.10 -40.25
C ARG A 2 -19.13 22.79 -38.94
N ASP A 3 -20.41 22.40 -39.04
CA ASP A 3 -21.23 22.12 -37.85
C ASP A 3 -20.99 20.75 -37.21
N HIS A 4 -20.51 19.76 -37.98
CA HIS A 4 -20.15 18.45 -37.43
C HIS A 4 -18.87 18.52 -36.59
N ILE A 5 -17.94 19.37 -37.02
CA ILE A 5 -16.68 19.62 -36.31
C ILE A 5 -16.96 20.32 -34.96
N LYS A 6 -17.89 21.29 -34.93
CA LYS A 6 -18.31 21.95 -33.68
C LYS A 6 -18.91 20.97 -32.66
N LEU A 7 -19.71 20.01 -33.12
CA LEU A 7 -20.28 18.97 -32.25
C LEU A 7 -19.19 18.04 -31.69
N LEU A 8 -18.13 17.78 -32.45
CA LEU A 8 -17.04 16.92 -31.98
C LEU A 8 -16.21 17.63 -30.90
N TYR A 9 -15.84 18.89 -31.12
CA TYR A 9 -15.13 19.69 -30.10
C TYR A 9 -15.96 19.92 -28.84
N GLY A 10 -17.27 20.13 -28.97
CA GLY A 10 -18.16 20.27 -27.81
C GLY A 10 -18.16 19.03 -26.92
N GLY A 11 -18.12 17.84 -27.53
CA GLY A 11 -18.03 16.58 -26.78
C GLY A 11 -16.72 16.43 -26.03
N ILE A 12 -15.60 16.74 -26.70
CA ILE A 12 -14.26 16.69 -26.07
C ILE A 12 -14.23 17.60 -24.85
N ILE A 13 -14.70 18.85 -24.99
CA ILE A 13 -14.75 19.81 -23.89
C ILE A 13 -15.67 19.33 -22.77
N ALA A 14 -16.85 18.79 -23.09
CA ALA A 14 -17.78 18.26 -22.09
C ALA A 14 -17.17 17.10 -21.28
N VAL A 15 -16.44 16.20 -21.94
CA VAL A 15 -15.74 15.09 -21.29
C VAL A 15 -14.62 15.59 -20.38
N ILE A 16 -13.85 16.60 -20.80
CA ILE A 16 -12.79 17.22 -19.97
C ILE A 16 -13.40 17.90 -18.74
N ILE A 17 -14.50 18.65 -18.92
CA ILE A 17 -15.21 19.28 -17.80
C ILE A 17 -15.76 18.21 -16.84
N ALA A 18 -16.36 17.15 -17.35
CA ALA A 18 -16.83 16.04 -16.51
C ALA A 18 -15.67 15.36 -15.75
N PHE A 19 -14.52 15.19 -16.39
CA PHE A 19 -13.32 14.64 -15.75
C PHE A 19 -12.77 15.55 -14.64
N SER A 20 -13.01 16.86 -14.70
CA SER A 20 -12.57 17.80 -13.66
C SER A 20 -13.17 17.51 -12.28
N LEU A 21 -14.26 16.73 -12.20
CA LEU A 21 -14.80 16.21 -10.94
C LEU A 21 -13.79 15.33 -10.19
N ALA A 22 -12.80 14.74 -10.86
CA ALA A 22 -11.69 14.04 -10.20
C ALA A 22 -10.95 14.95 -9.21
N PHE A 23 -10.71 16.21 -9.59
CA PHE A 23 -10.01 17.17 -8.74
C PHE A 23 -10.88 17.66 -7.58
N LEU A 24 -12.18 17.87 -7.83
CA LEU A 24 -13.12 18.34 -6.81
C LEU A 24 -13.32 17.32 -5.69
N PHE A 25 -13.42 16.03 -6.02
CA PHE A 25 -13.67 14.96 -5.07
C PHE A 25 -12.40 14.21 -4.63
N GLN A 26 -11.21 14.65 -5.09
CA GLN A 26 -9.93 13.97 -4.90
C GLN A 26 -9.99 12.46 -5.21
N ASN A 27 -10.83 12.09 -6.19
CA ASN A 27 -11.12 10.71 -6.52
C ASN A 27 -11.16 10.54 -8.04
N LEU A 28 -10.10 9.92 -8.57
CA LEU A 28 -9.94 9.65 -10.00
C LEU A 28 -11.10 8.82 -10.57
N TRP A 29 -11.70 7.92 -9.79
CA TRP A 29 -12.81 7.09 -10.25
C TRP A 29 -14.09 7.89 -10.48
N ILE A 30 -14.36 8.89 -9.65
CA ILE A 30 -15.53 9.76 -9.81
C ILE A 30 -15.40 10.56 -11.11
N GLY A 31 -14.23 11.17 -11.35
CA GLY A 31 -13.99 11.90 -12.60
C GLY A 31 -13.99 11.00 -13.83
N TYR A 32 -13.38 9.82 -13.75
CA TYR A 32 -13.40 8.84 -14.84
C TYR A 32 -14.84 8.40 -15.17
N THR A 33 -15.64 8.06 -14.16
CA THR A 33 -17.03 7.61 -14.35
C THR A 33 -17.90 8.74 -14.91
N ALA A 34 -17.74 9.96 -14.42
CA ALA A 34 -18.46 11.12 -14.95
C ALA A 34 -18.10 11.37 -16.43
N ALA A 35 -16.80 11.38 -16.75
CA ALA A 35 -16.32 11.53 -18.12
C ALA A 35 -16.85 10.44 -19.05
N PHE A 36 -16.88 9.20 -18.58
CA PHE A 36 -17.40 8.05 -19.32
C PHE A 36 -18.91 8.17 -19.59
N VAL A 37 -19.71 8.50 -18.57
CA VAL A 37 -21.16 8.72 -18.71
C VAL A 37 -21.43 9.88 -19.68
N THR A 38 -20.71 11.00 -19.54
CA THR A 38 -20.81 12.14 -20.45
C THR A 38 -20.46 11.75 -21.89
N ALA A 39 -19.41 10.95 -22.10
CA ALA A 39 -19.02 10.47 -23.43
C ALA A 39 -20.12 9.59 -24.06
N ILE A 40 -20.74 8.69 -23.28
CA ILE A 40 -21.86 7.86 -23.75
C ILE A 40 -23.04 8.73 -24.17
N ILE A 41 -23.46 9.65 -23.31
CA ILE A 41 -24.59 10.56 -23.59
C ILE A 41 -24.30 11.36 -24.87
N TRP A 42 -23.06 11.87 -25.02
CA TRP A 42 -22.67 12.63 -26.19
C TRP A 42 -22.68 11.80 -27.48
N LEU A 43 -22.20 10.56 -27.43
CA LEU A 43 -22.24 9.63 -28.56
C LEU A 43 -23.67 9.30 -28.99
N VAL A 44 -24.60 9.13 -28.03
CA VAL A 44 -26.03 8.92 -28.32
C VAL A 44 -26.65 10.16 -29.01
N ILE A 45 -26.34 11.37 -28.52
CA ILE A 45 -26.81 12.62 -29.15
C ILE A 45 -26.27 12.76 -30.58
N ILE A 46 -25.00 12.41 -30.80
CA ILE A 46 -24.37 12.42 -32.13
C ILE A 46 -25.06 11.41 -33.05
N ASP A 47 -25.29 10.18 -32.59
CA ASP A 47 -26.00 9.16 -33.38
C ASP A 47 -27.37 9.66 -33.85
N GLN A 48 -28.19 10.16 -32.92
CA GLN A 48 -29.51 10.68 -33.24
C GLN A 48 -29.46 11.84 -34.26
N LYS A 49 -28.53 12.78 -34.10
CA LYS A 49 -28.39 13.94 -35.01
C LYS A 49 -27.86 13.57 -36.39
N ILE A 50 -26.93 12.61 -36.49
CA ILE A 50 -26.35 12.18 -37.77
C ILE A 50 -27.31 11.26 -38.52
N VAL A 51 -27.94 10.31 -37.82
CA VAL A 51 -28.88 9.35 -38.42
C VAL A 51 -30.16 10.04 -38.90
N SER A 52 -30.66 11.06 -38.19
CA SER A 52 -31.83 11.85 -38.61
C SER A 52 -31.57 12.70 -39.86
N LYS A 53 -30.36 13.27 -40.01
CA LYS A 53 -30.01 14.12 -41.15
C LYS A 53 -29.44 13.36 -42.35
N SER A 54 -29.06 12.10 -42.20
CA SER A 54 -28.48 11.31 -43.29
C SER A 54 -29.54 10.93 -44.34
N LYS A 55 -29.31 11.34 -45.60
CA LYS A 55 -30.11 10.96 -46.77
C LYS A 55 -29.82 9.53 -47.27
N HIS A 56 -28.64 8.99 -46.95
CA HIS A 56 -28.22 7.66 -47.39
C HIS A 56 -28.72 6.57 -46.42
N ARG A 57 -29.67 5.75 -46.87
CA ARG A 57 -30.31 4.70 -46.06
C ARG A 57 -29.32 3.63 -45.56
N ALA A 58 -28.31 3.29 -46.38
CA ALA A 58 -27.27 2.30 -46.05
C ALA A 58 -26.17 2.82 -45.10
N ALA A 59 -25.97 4.15 -45.00
CA ALA A 59 -24.94 4.73 -44.13
C ALA A 59 -25.34 4.72 -42.64
N LYS A 60 -26.66 4.68 -42.36
CA LYS A 60 -27.22 4.68 -41.00
C LYS A 60 -26.84 3.44 -40.17
N PRO A 61 -27.02 2.19 -40.67
CA PRO A 61 -26.64 1.00 -39.91
C PRO A 61 -25.12 0.90 -39.71
N ILE A 62 -24.32 1.31 -40.71
CA ILE A 62 -22.86 1.32 -40.61
C ILE A 62 -22.39 2.26 -39.49
N PHE A 63 -22.93 3.49 -39.45
CA PHE A 63 -22.59 4.44 -38.40
C PHE A 63 -22.96 3.93 -37.00
N ARG A 64 -24.17 3.38 -36.86
CA ARG A 64 -24.62 2.76 -35.59
C ARG A 64 -23.73 1.61 -35.16
N PHE A 65 -23.30 0.76 -36.10
CA PHE A 65 -22.37 -0.32 -35.81
C PHE A 65 -21.05 0.22 -35.21
N PHE A 66 -20.47 1.28 -35.79
CA PHE A 66 -19.26 1.90 -35.24
C PHE A 66 -19.48 2.52 -33.85
N VAL A 67 -20.62 3.17 -33.60
CA VAL A 67 -20.95 3.72 -32.27
C VAL A 67 -21.07 2.60 -31.24
N VAL A 68 -21.80 1.52 -31.56
CA VAL A 68 -21.95 0.36 -30.68
C VAL A 68 -20.60 -0.32 -30.43
N LEU A 69 -19.79 -0.51 -31.47
CA LEU A 69 -18.45 -1.07 -31.35
C LEU A 69 -17.56 -0.22 -30.42
N LEU A 70 -17.56 1.11 -30.59
CA LEU A 70 -16.84 2.02 -29.70
C LEU A 70 -17.32 1.89 -28.26
N LEU A 71 -18.63 1.87 -28.01
CA LEU A 71 -19.18 1.69 -26.66
C LEU A 71 -18.72 0.37 -26.02
N ILE A 72 -18.82 -0.76 -26.75
CA ILE A 72 -18.38 -2.07 -26.26
C ILE A 72 -16.89 -2.06 -25.93
N THR A 73 -16.04 -1.53 -26.82
CA THR A 73 -14.59 -1.47 -26.58
C THR A 73 -14.24 -0.62 -25.35
N GLN A 74 -14.93 0.50 -25.13
CA GLN A 74 -14.71 1.35 -23.96
C GLN A 74 -15.17 0.71 -22.65
N ILE A 75 -16.29 -0.01 -22.66
CA ILE A 75 -16.73 -0.80 -21.49
C ILE A 75 -15.67 -1.87 -21.14
N LEU A 76 -15.19 -2.61 -22.13
CA LEU A 76 -14.15 -3.63 -21.91
C LEU A 76 -12.84 -3.01 -21.39
N ALA A 77 -12.43 -1.87 -21.94
CA ALA A 77 -11.26 -1.14 -21.47
C ALA A 77 -11.44 -0.69 -20.01
N SER A 78 -12.59 -0.12 -19.66
CA SER A 78 -12.94 0.30 -18.29
C SER A 78 -12.84 -0.86 -17.30
N VAL A 79 -13.41 -2.02 -17.63
CA VAL A 79 -13.34 -3.22 -16.78
C VAL A 79 -11.88 -3.65 -16.57
N ARG A 80 -11.08 -3.68 -17.64
CA ARG A 80 -9.66 -4.02 -17.52
C ARG A 80 -8.87 -3.03 -16.66
N PHE A 81 -9.14 -1.73 -16.79
CA PHE A 81 -8.51 -0.72 -15.95
C PHE A 81 -8.88 -0.88 -14.48
N TYR A 82 -10.15 -1.16 -14.19
CA TYR A 82 -10.61 -1.44 -12.83
C TYR A 82 -9.92 -2.67 -12.23
N MET A 83 -9.91 -3.79 -12.94
CA MET A 83 -9.23 -5.01 -12.48
C MET A 83 -7.73 -4.77 -12.27
N ARG A 84 -7.07 -4.02 -13.15
CA ARG A 84 -5.65 -3.69 -13.02
C ARG A 84 -5.39 -2.81 -11.80
N SER A 85 -6.26 -1.85 -11.52
CA SER A 85 -6.12 -0.96 -10.36
C SER A 85 -6.24 -1.72 -9.04
N ASP A 86 -7.19 -2.65 -8.94
CA ASP A 86 -7.35 -3.45 -7.73
C ASP A 86 -6.17 -4.41 -7.53
N PHE A 87 -5.71 -5.05 -8.61
CA PHE A 87 -4.50 -5.86 -8.60
C PHE A 87 -3.24 -5.06 -8.21
N GLN A 88 -3.12 -3.81 -8.68
CA GLN A 88 -2.03 -2.93 -8.28
C GLN A 88 -2.10 -2.59 -6.79
N ARG A 89 -3.28 -2.32 -6.26
CA ARG A 89 -3.48 -2.04 -4.82
C ARG A 89 -3.05 -3.24 -3.98
N GLU A 90 -3.47 -4.45 -4.35
CA GLU A 90 -3.13 -5.67 -3.62
C GLU A 90 -1.63 -6.00 -3.71
N ASN A 91 -1.02 -5.83 -4.88
CA ASN A 91 0.41 -6.01 -5.04
C ASN A 91 1.21 -5.00 -4.21
N LEU A 92 0.81 -3.73 -4.20
CA LEU A 92 1.47 -2.70 -3.39
C LEU A 92 1.36 -3.03 -1.90
N ARG A 93 0.20 -3.52 -1.45
CA ARG A 93 0.01 -4.02 -0.08
C ARG A 93 0.93 -5.19 0.23
N THR A 94 1.04 -6.16 -0.67
CA THR A 94 1.91 -7.33 -0.51
C THR A 94 3.38 -6.91 -0.44
N ILE A 95 3.84 -6.08 -1.39
CA ILE A 95 5.21 -5.54 -1.42
C ILE A 95 5.52 -4.80 -0.13
N ARG A 96 4.61 -3.93 0.34
CA ARG A 96 4.78 -3.20 1.61
C ARG A 96 4.92 -4.17 2.78
N THR A 97 4.07 -5.19 2.85
CA THR A 97 4.09 -6.20 3.92
C THR A 97 5.42 -6.94 3.94
N THR A 98 5.91 -7.40 2.78
CA THR A 98 7.21 -8.08 2.67
C THR A 98 8.38 -7.18 3.04
N ILE A 99 8.35 -5.89 2.65
CA ILE A 99 9.39 -4.92 3.02
C ILE A 99 9.40 -4.71 4.54
N VAL A 100 8.24 -4.51 5.14
CA VAL A 100 8.07 -4.31 6.59
C VAL A 100 8.57 -5.52 7.36
N GLU A 101 8.16 -6.72 6.95
CA GLU A 101 8.62 -7.98 7.52
C GLU A 101 10.15 -8.10 7.44
N SER A 102 10.72 -7.88 6.25
CA SER A 102 12.17 -7.96 6.02
C SER A 102 12.95 -6.93 6.85
N ILE A 103 12.49 -5.68 6.91
CA ILE A 103 13.12 -4.63 7.71
C ILE A 103 13.09 -5.00 9.19
N SER A 104 11.91 -5.39 9.71
CA SER A 104 11.75 -5.75 11.12
C SER A 104 12.67 -6.92 11.50
N GLN A 105 12.74 -7.95 10.65
CA GLN A 105 13.59 -9.11 10.89
C GLN A 105 15.07 -8.71 10.87
N ILE A 106 15.52 -7.95 9.87
CA ILE A 106 16.92 -7.53 9.74
C ILE A 106 17.35 -6.67 10.95
N GLU A 107 16.51 -5.75 11.40
CA GLU A 107 16.87 -4.88 12.51
C GLU A 107 16.92 -5.61 13.84
N MET A 108 15.91 -6.42 14.14
CA MET A 108 15.92 -7.26 15.33
C MET A 108 17.08 -8.25 15.30
N GLU A 109 17.33 -8.90 14.15
CA GLU A 109 18.44 -9.83 13.97
C GLU A 109 19.79 -9.17 14.19
N LYS A 110 20.04 -8.02 13.54
CA LYS A 110 21.29 -7.29 13.67
C LYS A 110 21.53 -6.89 15.12
N ALA A 111 20.52 -6.36 15.80
CA ALA A 111 20.66 -5.94 17.20
C ALA A 111 20.97 -7.13 18.12
N LEU A 112 20.17 -8.19 18.04
CA LEU A 112 20.31 -9.35 18.93
C LEU A 112 21.58 -10.18 18.64
N GLN A 113 21.98 -10.32 17.38
CA GLN A 113 23.25 -10.99 17.03
C GLN A 113 24.47 -10.16 17.47
N GLN A 114 24.41 -8.83 17.39
CA GLN A 114 25.49 -7.97 17.90
C GLN A 114 25.62 -8.13 19.41
N THR A 115 24.51 -8.17 20.15
CA THR A 115 24.50 -8.47 21.58
C THR A 115 25.08 -9.84 21.89
N LEU A 116 24.61 -10.88 21.21
CA LEU A 116 25.11 -12.24 21.43
C LEU A 116 26.61 -12.35 21.13
N ARG A 117 27.06 -11.71 20.05
CA ARG A 117 28.49 -11.67 19.70
C ARG A 117 29.29 -10.94 20.76
N HIS A 118 28.82 -9.79 21.25
CA HIS A 118 29.51 -9.03 22.29
C HIS A 118 29.62 -9.84 23.58
N TYR A 119 28.52 -10.47 23.99
CA TYR A 119 28.46 -11.36 25.14
C TYR A 119 29.53 -12.46 25.08
N TYR A 120 29.67 -13.15 23.95
CA TYR A 120 30.71 -14.19 23.77
C TYR A 120 32.14 -13.68 23.63
N GLN A 121 32.33 -12.38 23.36
CA GLN A 121 33.65 -11.76 23.20
C GLN A 121 34.19 -11.14 24.50
N GLU A 122 33.35 -11.03 25.52
CA GLU A 122 33.75 -10.53 26.84
C GLU A 122 34.61 -11.55 27.58
N THR A 123 35.70 -11.05 28.18
CA THR A 123 36.72 -11.87 28.85
C THR A 123 36.18 -12.63 30.07
N ASP A 124 35.10 -12.15 30.68
CA ASP A 124 34.42 -12.73 31.86
C ASP A 124 32.96 -13.14 31.54
N TYR A 125 32.78 -13.94 30.48
CA TYR A 125 31.49 -14.50 30.05
C TYR A 125 30.62 -15.12 31.17
N SER A 126 31.23 -15.57 32.27
CA SER A 126 30.53 -16.15 33.42
C SER A 126 29.90 -15.12 34.36
N GLU A 127 30.33 -13.87 34.35
CA GLU A 127 29.82 -12.81 35.23
C GLU A 127 28.95 -11.79 34.47
N THR A 128 29.13 -11.65 33.16
CA THR A 128 28.32 -10.75 32.34
C THR A 128 26.99 -11.38 31.95
N THR A 129 25.93 -10.57 31.87
CA THR A 129 24.58 -11.00 31.46
C THR A 129 24.26 -10.47 30.06
N LEU A 130 23.32 -11.12 29.34
CA LEU A 130 22.91 -10.64 28.02
C LEU A 130 22.29 -9.23 28.11
N GLU A 131 21.56 -8.94 29.17
CA GLU A 131 21.04 -7.60 29.47
C GLU A 131 22.18 -6.56 29.50
N GLU A 132 23.25 -6.84 30.21
CA GLU A 132 24.37 -5.91 30.36
C GLU A 132 25.08 -5.67 29.01
N SER A 133 25.31 -6.74 28.24
CA SER A 133 25.88 -6.62 26.89
C SER A 133 24.95 -5.83 25.95
N PHE A 134 23.63 -5.99 26.07
CA PHE A 134 22.66 -5.24 25.24
C PHE A 134 22.61 -3.76 25.61
N ARG A 135 22.51 -3.45 26.90
CA ARG A 135 22.50 -2.06 27.38
C ARG A 135 23.80 -1.34 27.05
N THR A 136 24.93 -2.04 27.09
CA THR A 136 26.25 -1.47 26.74
C THR A 136 26.34 -1.08 25.26
N LEU A 137 25.81 -1.91 24.36
CA LEU A 137 25.85 -1.64 22.92
C LEU A 137 24.83 -0.59 22.48
N PHE A 138 23.69 -0.50 23.16
CA PHE A 138 22.53 0.25 22.68
C PHE A 138 22.04 1.34 23.63
N SER A 139 22.79 1.70 24.67
CA SER A 139 22.41 2.72 25.67
C SER A 139 21.82 3.98 25.05
N ASP A 140 22.43 4.46 23.96
CA ASP A 140 22.09 5.72 23.31
C ASP A 140 20.80 5.64 22.46
N ARG A 141 20.27 4.43 22.28
CA ARG A 141 19.08 4.09 21.48
C ARG A 141 17.96 3.49 22.31
N LEU A 142 18.17 3.29 23.61
CA LEU A 142 17.17 2.77 24.54
C LEU A 142 16.47 3.93 25.22
N ASN A 143 15.20 4.09 24.93
CA ASN A 143 14.38 5.12 25.56
C ASN A 143 13.83 4.65 26.91
N GLU A 144 13.50 5.60 27.78
CA GLU A 144 12.94 5.35 29.11
C GLU A 144 11.55 4.70 29.07
N ASP A 145 10.84 4.84 27.96
CA ASP A 145 9.51 4.27 27.72
C ASP A 145 9.54 2.81 27.24
N GLY A 146 10.74 2.22 27.09
CA GLY A 146 10.91 0.85 26.58
C GLY A 146 10.96 0.75 25.06
N THR A 147 11.03 1.88 24.33
CA THR A 147 11.25 1.88 22.88
C THR A 147 12.73 1.81 22.53
N PHE A 148 13.00 1.26 21.35
CA PHE A 148 14.33 1.08 20.78
C PHE A 148 14.42 1.86 19.47
N ASP A 149 15.18 2.96 19.49
CA ASP A 149 15.34 3.79 18.30
C ASP A 149 16.18 3.09 17.25
N PRO A 150 15.82 3.21 15.96
CA PRO A 150 16.62 2.65 14.89
C PRO A 150 17.94 3.40 14.70
N GLU A 151 18.93 2.70 14.15
CA GLU A 151 20.26 3.28 13.89
C GLU A 151 20.20 4.44 12.89
N ILE A 152 19.24 4.36 11.95
CA ILE A 152 18.95 5.42 10.99
C ILE A 152 17.58 5.99 11.36
N PRO A 153 17.50 7.24 11.85
CA PRO A 153 16.24 7.88 12.18
C PRO A 153 15.38 8.02 10.92
N ASP A 154 14.17 7.50 10.97
CA ASP A 154 13.17 7.65 9.94
C ASP A 154 11.90 8.18 10.60
N GLN A 155 11.63 9.47 10.42
CA GLN A 155 10.49 10.15 11.04
C GLN A 155 9.14 9.63 10.51
N ASP A 156 9.16 9.00 9.33
CA ASP A 156 7.98 8.41 8.70
C ASP A 156 7.89 6.91 9.00
N ARG A 157 8.77 6.37 9.84
CA ARG A 157 8.75 4.95 10.21
C ARG A 157 7.59 4.66 11.15
N GLU A 158 6.54 4.10 10.57
CA GLU A 158 5.34 3.62 11.26
C GLU A 158 5.52 2.22 11.88
N MET A 159 6.72 1.95 12.42
CA MET A 159 7.11 0.66 12.99
C MET A 159 7.95 0.86 14.26
N PRO A 160 7.32 1.19 15.40
CA PRO A 160 8.02 1.24 16.67
C PRO A 160 8.59 -0.14 17.01
N VAL A 161 9.84 -0.16 17.45
CA VAL A 161 10.48 -1.32 18.05
C VAL A 161 10.44 -1.12 19.56
N THR A 162 9.88 -2.07 20.30
CA THR A 162 9.93 -2.11 21.76
C THR A 162 10.91 -3.18 22.20
N TYR A 163 11.58 -2.95 23.32
CA TYR A 163 12.44 -3.94 23.94
C TYR A 163 11.91 -4.30 25.33
N GLN A 164 12.00 -5.58 25.67
CA GLN A 164 11.66 -6.10 26.98
C GLN A 164 12.77 -7.05 27.45
N ILE A 165 13.22 -6.86 28.68
CA ILE A 165 14.16 -7.76 29.33
C ILE A 165 13.34 -8.76 30.13
N ALA A 166 13.17 -9.97 29.58
CA ALA A 166 12.38 -11.03 30.21
C ALA A 166 13.15 -11.69 31.36
N SER A 167 14.48 -11.75 31.25
CA SER A 167 15.40 -12.15 32.32
C SER A 167 16.81 -11.61 32.00
N PRO A 168 17.78 -11.67 32.93
CA PRO A 168 19.16 -11.24 32.64
C PRO A 168 19.78 -11.93 31.41
N ASP A 169 19.30 -13.13 31.09
CA ASP A 169 19.75 -13.95 29.96
C ASP A 169 18.69 -14.07 28.85
N SER A 170 17.68 -13.19 28.83
CA SER A 170 16.68 -13.19 27.77
C SER A 170 16.17 -11.79 27.45
N ILE A 171 16.30 -11.43 26.18
CA ILE A 171 15.90 -10.13 25.63
C ILE A 171 14.89 -10.38 24.53
N ILE A 172 13.78 -9.65 24.59
CA ILE A 172 12.71 -9.71 23.62
C ILE A 172 12.68 -8.36 22.91
N LEU A 173 12.70 -8.40 21.57
CA LEU A 173 12.37 -7.25 20.74
C LEU A 173 11.04 -7.52 20.06
N GLU A 174 10.17 -6.51 20.05
CA GLU A 174 8.86 -6.57 19.41
C GLU A 174 8.74 -5.41 18.43
N VAL A 175 8.18 -5.69 17.27
CA VAL A 175 7.89 -4.69 16.24
C VAL A 175 6.44 -4.80 15.86
N SER A 176 5.74 -3.68 15.87
CA SER A 176 4.37 -3.60 15.38
C SER A 176 4.27 -2.54 14.30
N ALA A 177 3.44 -2.81 13.29
CA ALA A 177 3.15 -1.82 12.25
C ALA A 177 1.78 -1.17 12.49
N VAL A 178 1.66 0.12 12.16
CA VAL A 178 0.37 0.83 12.29
C VAL A 178 -0.56 0.57 11.10
N PHE A 179 0.00 0.43 9.89
CA PHE A 179 -0.76 0.35 8.64
C PHE A 179 -0.45 -0.88 7.80
N THR A 180 0.39 -1.78 8.30
CA THR A 180 0.69 -3.04 7.63
C THR A 180 -0.20 -4.12 8.23
N PRO A 181 -1.06 -4.77 7.44
CA PRO A 181 -1.96 -5.80 7.94
C PRO A 181 -1.21 -7.11 8.21
N GLY A 182 -1.59 -7.78 9.30
CA GLY A 182 -1.17 -9.15 9.62
C GLY A 182 -2.06 -10.20 8.97
N TYR A 183 -1.87 -11.46 9.35
CA TYR A 183 -2.68 -12.59 8.84
C TYR A 183 -4.07 -12.69 9.47
N ASP A 184 -4.15 -12.50 10.78
CA ASP A 184 -5.38 -12.50 11.57
C ASP A 184 -5.94 -11.07 11.67
N ALA A 185 -7.17 -10.90 11.21
CA ALA A 185 -7.88 -9.63 11.20
C ALA A 185 -8.41 -9.22 12.59
N ASP A 186 -8.47 -10.13 13.55
CA ASP A 186 -8.96 -9.88 14.92
C ASP A 186 -7.84 -9.71 15.95
N PHE A 187 -6.60 -10.04 15.60
CA PHE A 187 -5.42 -9.86 16.46
C PHE A 187 -5.21 -8.38 16.81
N LEU A 188 -4.97 -8.09 18.09
CA LEU A 188 -4.69 -6.74 18.58
C LEU A 188 -3.20 -6.62 18.86
N ASN A 189 -2.49 -5.79 18.08
CA ASN A 189 -1.05 -5.62 18.27
C ASN A 189 -0.70 -4.76 19.49
N ILE A 190 0.58 -4.75 19.89
CA ILE A 190 1.10 -3.97 21.02
C ILE A 190 0.84 -2.46 20.89
N SER A 191 0.66 -1.96 19.65
CA SER A 191 0.28 -0.58 19.37
C SER A 191 -1.24 -0.32 19.50
N GLY A 192 -2.04 -1.31 19.87
CA GLY A 192 -3.49 -1.22 20.00
C GLY A 192 -4.26 -1.24 18.69
N ASN A 193 -3.61 -1.59 17.58
CA ASN A 193 -4.22 -1.67 16.25
C ASN A 193 -4.66 -3.11 15.94
N ARG A 194 -5.92 -3.26 15.55
CA ARG A 194 -6.50 -4.56 15.21
C ARG A 194 -6.15 -4.97 13.78
N GLY A 195 -5.81 -6.23 13.58
CA GLY A 195 -5.53 -6.84 12.29
C GLY A 195 -4.19 -6.44 11.69
N MET A 196 -3.30 -5.86 12.50
CA MET A 196 -2.02 -5.31 12.05
C MET A 196 -0.85 -6.22 12.40
N TYR A 197 0.22 -6.06 11.63
CA TYR A 197 1.44 -6.84 11.70
C TYR A 197 2.10 -6.69 13.07
N GLU A 198 2.56 -7.83 13.59
CA GLU A 198 3.41 -7.91 14.78
C GLU A 198 4.39 -9.07 14.66
N ALA A 199 5.64 -8.79 15.00
CA ALA A 199 6.68 -9.80 15.09
C ALA A 199 7.52 -9.60 16.35
N GLN A 200 8.03 -10.72 16.84
CA GLN A 200 8.83 -10.80 18.04
C GLN A 200 10.12 -11.55 17.73
N ALA A 201 11.22 -11.10 18.33
CA ALA A 201 12.49 -11.81 18.33
C ALA A 201 12.99 -11.96 19.76
N ILE A 202 13.33 -13.20 20.15
CA ILE A 202 13.74 -13.56 21.49
C ILE A 202 15.20 -14.00 21.42
N LEU A 203 16.08 -13.25 22.08
CA LEU A 203 17.47 -13.61 22.31
C LEU A 203 17.59 -14.40 23.61
N THR A 204 18.34 -15.49 23.52
CA THR A 204 18.80 -16.30 24.65
C THR A 204 20.28 -16.61 24.46
N LYS A 205 20.91 -17.26 25.44
CA LYS A 205 22.30 -17.74 25.30
C LYS A 205 22.48 -18.74 24.17
N ASP A 206 21.42 -19.48 23.81
CA ASP A 206 21.49 -20.48 22.74
C ASP A 206 21.32 -19.87 21.34
N GLY A 207 20.89 -18.61 21.24
CA GLY A 207 20.69 -17.92 19.96
C GLY A 207 19.45 -17.02 19.94
N VAL A 208 19.07 -16.62 18.72
CA VAL A 208 17.89 -15.78 18.46
C VAL A 208 16.78 -16.64 17.85
N VAL A 209 15.59 -16.57 18.43
CA VAL A 209 14.36 -17.19 17.94
C VAL A 209 13.45 -16.09 17.41
N TYR A 210 12.86 -16.29 16.24
CA TYR A 210 11.95 -15.33 15.61
C TYR A 210 10.55 -15.91 15.57
N GLU A 211 9.58 -15.14 16.05
CA GLU A 211 8.17 -15.53 16.06
C GLU A 211 7.33 -14.41 15.45
N ARG A 212 6.64 -14.73 14.36
CA ARG A 212 5.64 -13.82 13.80
C ARG A 212 4.34 -14.02 14.57
N GLN A 213 3.90 -12.99 15.28
CA GLN A 213 2.67 -13.01 16.06
C GLN A 213 1.45 -12.75 15.16
N ASN A 214 1.58 -11.88 14.15
CA ASN A 214 0.55 -11.60 13.15
C ASN A 214 1.09 -11.08 11.80
#